data_AF-B5XMY2-F1
#
_entry.id   AF-B5XMY2-F1
#
_cell.length_a   1.000
_cell.length_b   1.000
_cell.length_c   1.000
_cell.angle_alpha   90.00
_cell.angle_beta   90.00
_cell.angle_gamma   90.00
#
_symmetry.space_group_name_H-M   'P 1'
#
loop_
_entity.id
_entity.type
_entity.pdbx_description
1 polymer ?
#
loop_
_entity_poly.entity_id
_entity_poly.type
_entity_poly.pdbx_seq_one_letter_code
_entity_poly.pdbx_strand_id
1 'polypeptide(L)'
;MNTKRNIARVMMAAGSLVYLLGIWRTCPLFSGKGYFLGVLVMGMFAVLAHQRASQWQEQDDGFIALCRLVLLLSVGLLLVGAWYVPADWHEKAVYIAAWFVCLYGASATPERTRVARAMQKTE
;
A
#
# COMPACT_ATOMS: atom_id res chain seq x y z
N MET A 1 -17.81 7.85 14.74
CA MET A 1 -17.07 6.68 14.19
C MET A 1 -17.03 6.63 12.66
N ASN A 2 -18.09 7.04 11.93
CA ASN A 2 -18.07 7.05 10.45
C ASN A 2 -17.05 8.04 9.84
N THR A 3 -16.75 9.15 10.52
CA THR A 3 -15.85 10.22 10.04
C THR A 3 -14.35 9.87 10.07
N LYS A 4 -13.91 8.81 10.75
CA LYS A 4 -12.49 8.39 10.67
C LYS A 4 -12.27 7.39 9.52
N ARG A 5 -13.28 6.57 9.27
CA ARG A 5 -13.33 5.54 8.22
C ARG A 5 -13.40 6.14 6.81
N ASN A 6 -14.20 7.18 6.62
CA ASN A 6 -14.27 7.88 5.33
C ASN A 6 -12.96 8.64 5.04
N ILE A 7 -12.30 9.25 6.03
CA ILE A 7 -11.00 9.93 5.85
C ILE A 7 -9.94 8.94 5.36
N ALA A 8 -9.85 7.75 5.97
CA ALA A 8 -8.86 6.75 5.55
C ALA A 8 -9.12 6.25 4.11
N ARG A 9 -10.38 6.03 3.73
CA ARG A 9 -10.75 5.68 2.35
C ARG A 9 -10.42 6.78 1.34
N VAL A 10 -10.67 8.03 1.72
CA VAL A 10 -10.33 9.18 0.88
C VAL A 10 -8.81 9.30 0.73
N MET A 11 -8.03 9.08 1.79
CA MET A 11 -6.57 9.07 1.73
C MET A 11 -6.02 7.95 0.84
N MET A 12 -6.56 6.73 0.93
CA MET A 12 -6.20 5.63 0.02
C MET A 12 -6.58 5.95 -1.42
N ALA A 13 -7.81 6.41 -1.66
CA ALA A 13 -8.29 6.71 -3.02
C ALA A 13 -7.49 7.86 -3.64
N ALA A 14 -7.21 8.92 -2.88
CA ALA A 14 -6.40 10.04 -3.31
C ALA A 14 -4.95 9.61 -3.59
N GLY A 15 -4.33 8.84 -2.70
CA GLY A 15 -2.98 8.30 -2.89
C GLY A 15 -2.87 7.44 -4.16
N SER A 16 -3.82 6.52 -4.36
CA SER A 16 -3.91 5.69 -5.56
C SER A 16 -4.13 6.53 -6.83
N LEU A 17 -5.01 7.54 -6.80
CA LEU A 17 -5.23 8.42 -7.95
C LEU A 17 -3.98 9.21 -8.31
N VAL A 18 -3.31 9.82 -7.33
CA VAL A 18 -2.08 10.60 -7.57
C VAL A 18 -0.97 9.69 -8.09
N TYR A 19 -0.85 8.48 -7.55
CA TYR A 19 0.12 7.48 -8.02
C TYR A 19 -0.13 7.06 -9.48
N LEU A 20 -1.40 6.78 -9.83
CA LEU A 20 -1.82 6.42 -11.18
C LEU A 20 -1.60 7.58 -12.17
N LEU A 21 -1.92 8.82 -11.77
CA LEU A 21 -1.68 10.02 -12.58
C LEU A 21 -0.18 10.27 -12.81
N GLY A 22 0.65 10.05 -11.78
CA GLY A 22 2.11 10.11 -11.90
C GLY A 22 2.63 9.11 -12.92
N ILE A 23 2.26 7.83 -12.81
CA ILE A 23 2.67 6.79 -13.78
C ILE A 23 2.17 7.09 -15.20
N TRP A 24 0.98 7.68 -15.31
CA TRP A 24 0.40 8.01 -16.62
C TRP A 24 1.22 9.08 -17.36
N ARG A 25 1.75 10.07 -16.63
CA ARG A 25 2.65 11.10 -17.16
C ARG A 25 4.02 10.54 -17.53
N THR A 26 4.55 9.66 -16.69
CA THR A 26 5.98 9.33 -16.70
C THR A 26 6.34 8.11 -17.57
N CYS A 27 5.41 7.19 -17.86
CA CYS A 27 5.71 5.98 -18.64
C CYS A 27 4.89 5.86 -19.94
N PRO A 28 5.55 5.82 -21.13
CA PRO A 28 4.90 5.47 -22.39
C PRO A 28 4.75 3.94 -22.59
N LEU A 29 5.55 3.11 -21.92
CA LEU A 29 5.50 1.65 -22.03
C LEU A 29 4.41 1.03 -21.15
N PHE A 30 3.55 0.20 -21.75
CA PHE A 30 2.46 -0.50 -21.05
C PHE A 30 2.96 -1.50 -19.98
N SER A 31 4.09 -2.18 -20.26
CA SER A 31 4.72 -3.14 -19.34
C SER A 31 5.19 -2.48 -18.03
N GLY A 32 5.73 -1.26 -18.11
CA GLY A 32 6.15 -0.49 -16.92
C GLY A 32 4.99 -0.08 -16.02
N LYS A 33 3.81 0.20 -16.60
CA LYS A 33 2.61 0.56 -15.82
C LYS A 33 2.17 -0.59 -14.92
N GLY A 34 2.24 -1.83 -15.43
CA GLY A 34 1.90 -3.04 -14.67
C GLY A 34 2.86 -3.29 -13.50
N TYR A 35 4.16 -3.06 -13.69
CA TYR A 35 5.16 -3.18 -12.62
C TYR A 35 4.82 -2.26 -11.43
N PHE A 36 4.57 -0.98 -11.69
CA PHE A 36 4.27 0.00 -10.65
C PHE A 36 2.92 -0.27 -9.97
N LEU A 37 1.90 -0.65 -10.73
CA LEU A 37 0.62 -1.06 -10.16
C LEU A 37 0.80 -2.28 -9.24
N GLY A 38 1.63 -3.25 -9.63
CA GLY A 38 2.01 -4.39 -8.80
C GLY A 38 2.72 -3.98 -7.51
N VAL A 39 3.66 -3.02 -7.57
CA VAL A 39 4.35 -2.50 -6.38
C VAL A 39 3.38 -1.80 -5.42
N LEU A 40 2.41 -1.03 -5.92
CA LEU A 40 1.39 -0.40 -5.07
C LEU A 40 0.49 -1.44 -4.39
N VAL A 41 0.00 -2.43 -5.15
CA VAL A 41 -0.87 -3.50 -4.61
C VAL A 41 -0.10 -4.35 -3.58
N MET A 42 1.14 -4.71 -3.87
CA MET A 42 2.01 -5.45 -2.95
C MET A 42 2.26 -4.65 -1.66
N GLY A 43 2.54 -3.35 -1.76
CA GLY A 43 2.73 -2.48 -0.59
C GLY A 43 1.48 -2.40 0.28
N MET A 44 0.31 -2.17 -0.34
CA MET A 44 -0.97 -2.15 0.38
C MET A 44 -1.25 -3.48 1.07
N PHE A 45 -1.05 -4.61 0.37
CA PHE A 45 -1.25 -5.93 0.93
C PHE A 45 -0.31 -6.20 2.11
N ALA A 46 0.97 -5.84 1.98
CA ALA A 46 1.98 -6.04 3.03
C ALA A 46 1.68 -5.21 4.29
N VAL A 47 1.20 -3.96 4.14
CA VAL A 47 0.74 -3.15 5.29
C VAL A 47 -0.48 -3.76 5.95
N LEU A 48 -1.47 -4.20 5.17
CA LEU A 48 -2.68 -4.83 5.73
C LEU A 48 -2.37 -6.15 6.43
N ALA A 49 -1.45 -6.95 5.88
CA ALA A 49 -0.97 -8.19 6.47
C ALA A 49 -0.23 -7.91 7.79
N HIS A 50 0.66 -6.92 7.81
CA HIS A 50 1.36 -6.48 9.02
C HIS A 50 0.39 -6.00 10.10
N GLN A 51 -0.62 -5.20 9.74
CA GLN A 51 -1.65 -4.73 10.68
C GLN A 51 -2.45 -5.90 11.25
N ARG A 52 -2.87 -6.85 10.42
CA ARG A 52 -3.54 -8.07 10.90
C ARG A 52 -2.64 -8.88 11.83
N ALA A 53 -1.40 -9.15 11.44
CA ALA A 53 -0.44 -9.87 12.27
C ALA A 53 -0.25 -9.20 13.64
N SER A 54 -0.14 -7.87 13.68
CA SER A 54 -0.01 -7.13 14.94
C SER A 54 -1.27 -7.15 15.81
N GLN A 55 -2.46 -7.32 15.21
CA GLN A 55 -3.72 -7.41 15.95
C GLN A 55 -3.99 -8.80 16.50
N TRP A 56 -3.56 -9.84 15.78
CA TRP A 56 -3.57 -11.22 16.25
C TRP A 56 -2.26 -11.46 17.01
N GLN A 57 -2.20 -11.00 18.26
CA GLN A 57 -1.06 -11.07 19.18
C GLN A 57 -0.64 -12.51 19.57
N GLU A 58 -1.01 -13.51 18.77
CA GLU A 58 -0.97 -14.94 19.08
C GLU A 58 -0.28 -15.77 17.98
N GLN A 59 0.40 -15.11 17.03
CA GLN A 59 1.17 -15.77 15.98
C GLN A 59 2.66 -15.42 16.10
N ASP A 60 3.52 -16.44 15.97
CA ASP A 60 4.98 -16.40 16.09
C ASP A 60 5.64 -15.14 15.51
N ASP A 61 6.67 -14.62 16.21
CA ASP A 61 7.50 -13.48 15.79
C ASP A 61 8.02 -13.59 14.33
N GLY A 62 8.18 -14.82 13.83
CA GLY A 62 8.58 -15.11 12.45
C GLY A 62 7.60 -14.58 11.39
N PHE A 63 6.29 -14.60 11.64
CA PHE A 63 5.29 -14.11 10.68
C PHE A 63 5.31 -12.58 10.56
N ILE A 64 5.51 -11.89 11.68
CA ILE A 64 5.68 -10.43 11.72
C ILE A 64 6.95 -10.03 10.96
N ALA A 65 8.05 -10.77 11.16
CA ALA A 65 9.30 -10.56 10.43
C ALA A 65 9.14 -10.76 8.91
N LEU A 66 8.41 -11.80 8.48
CA LEU A 66 8.09 -12.03 7.07
C LEU A 66 7.27 -10.89 6.46
N CYS A 67 6.22 -10.42 7.14
CA CYS A 67 5.43 -9.26 6.68
C CYS A 67 6.29 -8.00 6.53
N ARG A 68 7.19 -7.76 7.49
CA ARG A 68 8.15 -6.64 7.43
C ARG A 68 9.11 -6.78 6.26
N LEU A 69 9.58 -8.00 5.97
CA LEU A 69 10.46 -8.29 4.84
C LEU A 69 9.75 -8.04 3.51
N VAL A 70 8.50 -8.46 3.35
CA VAL A 70 7.68 -8.19 2.15
C VAL A 70 7.45 -6.68 1.97
N LEU A 71 7.22 -5.95 3.07
CA LEU A 71 7.14 -4.48 3.06
C LEU A 71 8.45 -3.85 2.54
N LEU A 72 9.60 -4.28 3.07
CA LEU A 72 10.92 -3.81 2.62
C LEU A 72 11.20 -4.15 1.15
N LEU A 73 10.82 -5.34 0.69
CA LEU A 73 10.89 -5.74 -0.71
C LEU A 73 10.06 -4.81 -1.60
N SER A 74 8.84 -4.46 -1.17
CA SER A 74 7.97 -3.54 -1.91
C SER A 74 8.57 -2.13 -2.00
N VAL A 75 9.15 -1.62 -0.92
CA VAL A 75 9.91 -0.35 -0.92
C VAL A 75 11.13 -0.44 -1.85
N GLY A 76 11.88 -1.54 -1.81
CA GLY A 76 13.04 -1.77 -2.66
C GLY A 76 12.69 -1.78 -4.15
N LEU A 77 11.61 -2.47 -4.54
CA LEU A 77 11.09 -2.47 -5.90
C LEU A 77 10.67 -1.05 -6.34
N LEU A 78 10.06 -0.26 -5.45
CA LEU A 78 9.72 1.13 -5.73
C LEU A 78 10.96 1.98 -6.07
N LEU A 79 12.02 1.84 -5.26
CA LEU A 79 13.29 2.54 -5.44
C LEU A 79 14.00 2.13 -6.73
N VAL A 80 14.05 0.83 -7.04
CA VAL A 80 14.62 0.32 -8.30
C VAL A 80 13.83 0.86 -9.50
N GLY A 81 12.51 0.85 -9.42
CA GLY A 81 11.64 1.45 -10.43
C GLY A 81 11.90 2.95 -10.61
N ALA A 82 12.03 3.71 -9.51
CA ALA A 82 12.33 5.14 -9.56
C ALA A 82 13.74 5.45 -10.12
N TRP A 83 14.70 4.56 -9.90
CA TRP A 83 16.06 4.68 -10.45
C TRP A 83 16.07 4.44 -11.96
N TYR A 84 15.32 3.45 -12.44
CA TYR A 84 15.36 3.03 -13.84
C TYR A 84 14.53 3.92 -14.77
N VAL A 85 13.48 4.59 -14.28
CA VAL A 85 12.64 5.43 -15.13
C VAL A 85 13.36 6.75 -15.43
N PRO A 86 13.50 7.14 -16.72
CA PRO A 86 14.03 8.44 -17.12
C PRO A 86 12.95 9.52 -16.98
N ALA A 87 12.57 9.80 -15.73
CA ALA A 87 11.58 10.79 -15.35
C ALA A 87 12.22 12.05 -14.79
N ASP A 88 11.55 13.18 -14.94
CA ASP A 88 11.93 14.42 -14.29
C ASP A 88 11.93 14.26 -12.76
N TRP A 89 12.87 14.91 -12.06
CA TRP A 89 13.09 14.71 -10.63
C TRP A 89 11.83 15.04 -9.80
N HIS A 90 11.06 16.04 -10.24
CA HIS A 90 9.81 16.41 -9.59
C HIS A 90 8.72 15.34 -9.72
N GLU A 91 8.56 14.73 -10.90
CA GLU A 91 7.56 13.68 -11.10
C GLU A 91 7.90 12.41 -10.30
N LYS A 92 9.19 12.06 -10.22
CA LYS A 92 9.67 10.96 -9.37
C LYS A 92 9.29 11.15 -7.91
N ALA A 93 9.51 12.36 -7.39
CA ALA A 93 9.22 12.68 -5.99
C ALA A 93 7.72 12.61 -5.69
N VAL A 94 6.86 13.15 -6.57
CA VAL A 94 5.40 13.09 -6.41
C VAL A 94 4.90 11.65 -6.42
N TYR A 95 5.42 10.82 -7.32
CA TYR A 95 5.08 9.40 -7.41
C TYR A 95 5.47 8.63 -6.13
N ILE A 96 6.69 8.82 -5.61
CA ILE A 96 7.15 8.17 -4.37
C ILE A 96 6.29 8.64 -3.19
N ALA A 97 6.04 9.95 -3.08
CA ALA A 97 5.22 10.52 -2.02
C ALA A 97 3.77 9.98 -2.05
N ALA A 98 3.18 9.86 -3.24
CA ALA A 98 1.84 9.30 -3.41
C ALA A 98 1.74 7.84 -2.93
N TRP A 99 2.78 7.05 -3.20
CA TRP A 99 2.86 5.67 -2.71
C TRP A 99 2.89 5.60 -1.18
N PHE A 100 3.70 6.45 -0.53
CA PHE A 100 3.72 6.56 0.93
C PHE A 100 2.39 7.03 1.52
N VAL A 101 1.72 8.02 0.88
CA VAL A 101 0.39 8.48 1.29
C VAL A 101 -0.64 7.36 1.17
N CYS A 102 -0.56 6.56 0.10
CA CYS A 102 -1.45 5.41 -0.10
C CYS A 102 -1.26 4.34 0.99
N LEU A 103 -0.01 4.02 1.35
CA LEU A 103 0.32 3.11 2.45
C LEU A 103 -0.14 3.64 3.80
N TYR A 104 0.01 4.94 4.04
CA TYR A 104 -0.46 5.58 5.25
C TYR A 104 -1.99 5.53 5.35
N GLY A 105 -2.71 5.77 4.25
CA GLY A 105 -4.15 5.54 4.18
C GLY A 105 -4.52 4.09 4.45
N ALA A 106 -3.69 3.14 3.99
CA ALA A 106 -3.89 1.70 4.23
C ALA A 106 -3.72 1.30 5.70
N SER A 107 -2.70 1.83 6.36
CA SER A 107 -2.48 1.59 7.80
C SER A 107 -3.53 2.29 8.66
N ALA A 108 -4.00 3.46 8.24
CA ALA A 108 -5.01 4.25 8.94
C ALA A 108 -6.44 3.70 8.79
N THR A 109 -6.70 2.78 7.84
CA THR A 109 -8.02 2.18 7.63
C THR A 109 -8.27 1.07 8.66
N PRO A 110 -9.00 1.33 9.76
CA PRO A 110 -9.23 0.35 10.81
C PRO A 110 -10.55 -0.35 10.47
N GLU A 111 -10.56 -1.20 9.46
CA GLU A 111 -11.80 -1.80 9.01
C GLU A 111 -11.59 -3.20 8.45
N ARG A 112 -11.45 -4.22 9.32
CA ARG A 112 -11.76 -5.64 9.04
C ARG A 112 -11.57 -6.62 10.22
N THR A 113 -11.93 -6.26 11.46
CA THR A 113 -12.06 -7.29 12.53
C THR A 113 -13.37 -7.25 13.31
N ARG A 114 -14.32 -6.34 13.01
CA ARG A 114 -15.71 -6.49 13.50
C ARG A 114 -16.59 -7.30 12.55
N VAL A 115 -16.46 -7.13 11.24
CA VAL A 115 -17.27 -7.87 10.25
C VAL A 115 -16.79 -9.32 10.07
N ALA A 116 -15.47 -9.58 10.12
CA ALA A 116 -14.97 -10.96 10.10
C ALA A 116 -15.32 -11.73 11.40
N ARG A 117 -15.26 -11.08 12.57
CA ARG A 117 -15.73 -11.67 13.85
C ARG A 117 -17.25 -11.87 13.91
N ALA A 118 -18.04 -11.08 13.19
CA ALA A 118 -19.48 -11.30 13.09
C ALA A 118 -19.82 -12.52 12.22
N MET A 119 -19.06 -12.76 11.15
CA MET A 119 -19.24 -13.95 10.31
C MET A 119 -18.79 -15.23 11.05
N GLN A 120 -17.73 -15.17 11.87
CA GLN A 120 -17.20 -16.33 12.57
C GLN A 120 -17.96 -16.73 13.86
N LYS A 121 -18.85 -15.86 14.39
CA LYS A 121 -19.67 -16.17 15.58
C LYS A 121 -21.07 -16.71 15.21
N THR A 122 -21.34 -16.86 13.91
CA THR A 122 -22.64 -17.33 13.40
C THR A 122 -22.54 -18.75 12.80
N GLU A 123 -21.37 -19.39 12.90
CA GLU A 123 -21.19 -20.83 12.66
C GLU A 123 -20.92 -21.55 13.98
#